data_AF-A0A9N9DLD9-F1
#
_entry.id   AF-A0A9N9DLD9-F1
#
_cell.length_a   1.000
_cell.length_b   1.000
_cell.length_c   1.000
_cell.angle_alpha   90.00
_cell.angle_beta   90.00
_cell.angle_gamma   90.00
#
_symmetry.space_group_name_H-M   'P 1'
#
loop_
_entity.id
_entity.type
_entity.pdbx_description
1 polymer ?
#
loop_
_entity_poly.entity_id
_entity_poly.type
_entity_poly.pdbx_seq_one_letter_code
_entity_poly.pdbx_strand_id
1 'polypeptide(L)'
;MVSELSAIDAYGGFRSSLLTDKVQGWAIAILLIISAIGFGATVKLDPEVVNSSPLLQSNKLGWQLLYIMPVAITFANLFHQGYWQRAFSSKNDRVLVHSAIYGSLLLFPTLFLIGFTGIIAAWAGTWPGPDPENPVEPFMSFFSLYTLLPDWVKGFVIVLAVSLSCSAYDTLQSAMVSTIAYEGAQLLILSNGLYTDDYSVLGAFIVAPIGSIVFTFLAFGVRLFVMFILAKGQGREFEFPKPQPKAEPDSTIDKSEDTSEETENAVTKDTVKTVAKNTENANIKDSYSMTE
;
A
#
# COMPACT_ATOMS: atom_id res chain seq x y z
N MET A 1 -8.76 -4.30 -9.20
CA MET A 1 -7.57 -3.49 -8.87
C MET A 1 -6.66 -4.20 -7.87
N VAL A 2 -7.12 -4.55 -6.66
CA VAL A 2 -6.31 -5.33 -5.67
C VAL A 2 -6.04 -6.78 -6.13
N SER A 3 -6.96 -7.38 -6.89
CA SER A 3 -6.81 -8.75 -7.43
C SER A 3 -5.86 -8.88 -8.63
N GLU A 4 -5.66 -7.81 -9.41
CA GLU A 4 -4.76 -7.83 -10.57
C GLU A 4 -3.31 -7.54 -10.17
N LEU A 5 -3.10 -6.76 -9.11
CA LEU A 5 -1.77 -6.53 -8.56
C LEU A 5 -1.17 -7.81 -7.95
N SER A 6 -2.00 -8.63 -7.29
CA SER A 6 -1.55 -9.90 -6.69
C SER A 6 -1.16 -10.95 -7.73
N ALA A 7 -1.69 -10.89 -8.96
CA ALA A 7 -1.35 -11.81 -10.04
C ALA A 7 0.02 -11.50 -10.66
N ILE A 8 0.39 -10.21 -10.75
CA ILE A 8 1.70 -9.78 -11.25
C ILE A 8 2.81 -10.08 -10.22
N ASP A 9 2.54 -9.88 -8.93
CA ASP A 9 3.50 -10.21 -7.86
C ASP A 9 3.75 -11.73 -7.74
N ALA A 10 2.73 -12.55 -8.00
CA ALA A 10 2.87 -14.01 -8.05
C ALA A 10 3.74 -14.49 -9.23
N TYR A 11 3.72 -13.79 -10.37
CA TYR A 11 4.52 -14.14 -11.55
C TYR A 11 5.94 -13.55 -11.55
N GLY A 12 6.17 -12.44 -10.82
CA GLY A 12 7.44 -11.69 -10.85
C GLY A 12 8.46 -12.03 -9.76
N GLY A 13 8.04 -12.69 -8.67
CA GLY A 13 8.91 -13.04 -7.53
C GLY A 13 9.51 -11.82 -6.80
N PHE A 14 10.40 -12.07 -5.84
CA PHE A 14 11.05 -11.09 -4.94
C PHE A 14 11.56 -9.81 -5.65
N ARG A 15 11.97 -9.91 -6.92
CA ARG A 15 12.45 -8.77 -7.71
C ARG A 15 11.35 -7.81 -8.18
N SER A 16 10.14 -8.31 -8.44
CA SER A 16 8.96 -7.47 -8.77
C SER A 16 8.53 -6.66 -7.54
N SER A 17 8.47 -7.31 -6.37
CA SER A 17 8.16 -6.63 -5.10
C SER A 17 9.21 -5.55 -4.75
N LEU A 18 10.50 -5.79 -5.00
CA LEU A 18 11.52 -4.74 -4.84
C LEU A 18 11.40 -3.59 -5.85
N LEU A 19 10.77 -3.82 -7.00
CA LEU A 19 10.53 -2.77 -8.00
C LEU A 19 9.33 -1.91 -7.61
N THR A 20 8.24 -2.54 -7.14
CA THR A 20 7.07 -1.82 -6.61
C THR A 20 7.43 -0.98 -5.39
N ASP A 21 8.24 -1.51 -4.47
CA ASP A 21 8.73 -0.77 -3.29
C ASP A 21 9.53 0.49 -3.67
N LYS A 22 10.35 0.42 -4.72
CA LYS A 22 11.10 1.58 -5.23
C LYS A 22 10.18 2.63 -5.82
N VAL A 23 9.20 2.20 -6.63
CA VAL A 23 8.23 3.10 -7.25
C VAL A 23 7.39 3.79 -6.18
N GLN A 24 6.92 3.06 -5.17
CA GLN A 24 6.17 3.63 -4.05
C GLN A 24 7.02 4.64 -3.25
N GLY A 25 8.29 4.32 -2.99
CA GLY A 25 9.22 5.25 -2.33
C GLY A 25 9.39 6.57 -3.09
N TRP A 26 9.57 6.50 -4.42
CA TRP A 26 9.63 7.70 -5.27
C TRP A 26 8.31 8.46 -5.33
N ALA A 27 7.18 7.74 -5.42
CA ALA A 27 5.86 8.35 -5.40
C ALA A 27 5.61 9.13 -4.10
N ILE A 28 5.96 8.56 -2.94
CA ILE A 28 5.87 9.22 -1.64
C ILE A 28 6.73 10.49 -1.63
N ALA A 29 7.96 10.44 -2.13
CA ALA A 29 8.83 11.61 -2.17
C ALA A 29 8.25 12.74 -3.04
N ILE A 30 7.69 12.42 -4.20
CA ILE A 30 7.05 13.40 -5.10
C ILE A 30 5.79 13.99 -4.44
N LEU A 31 4.94 13.14 -3.87
CA LEU A 31 3.72 13.57 -3.18
C LEU A 31 4.04 14.46 -1.97
N LEU A 32 5.11 14.16 -1.25
CA LEU A 32 5.60 14.97 -0.14
C LEU A 32 6.03 16.36 -0.60
N ILE A 33 6.79 16.45 -1.69
CA ILE A 33 7.23 17.75 -2.26
C ILE A 33 6.02 18.58 -2.70
N ILE A 34 5.08 17.98 -3.44
CA ILE A 34 3.86 18.67 -3.90
C ILE A 34 3.06 19.15 -2.69
N SER A 35 2.88 18.31 -1.68
CA SER A 35 2.18 18.66 -0.45
C SER A 35 2.88 19.80 0.28
N ALA A 36 4.20 19.74 0.44
CA ALA A 36 4.99 20.78 1.11
C ALA A 36 4.88 22.13 0.41
N ILE A 37 4.97 22.14 -0.93
CA ILE A 37 4.76 23.37 -1.72
C ILE A 37 3.32 23.87 -1.56
N GLY A 38 2.34 22.97 -1.57
CA GLY A 38 0.93 23.33 -1.38
C GLY A 38 0.66 23.96 -0.01
N PHE A 39 1.22 23.41 1.06
CA PHE A 39 1.19 24.02 2.39
C PHE A 39 1.90 25.38 2.39
N GLY A 40 3.12 25.47 1.86
CA GLY A 40 3.90 26.72 1.85
C GLY A 40 3.28 27.84 1.00
N ALA A 41 2.57 27.50 -0.08
CA ALA A 41 1.91 28.48 -0.94
C ALA A 41 0.56 28.96 -0.38
N THR A 42 -0.13 28.12 0.40
CA THR A 42 -1.49 28.41 0.89
C THR A 42 -1.46 29.05 2.28
N VAL A 43 -0.60 28.55 3.17
CA VAL A 43 -0.56 28.99 4.56
C VAL A 43 0.17 30.32 4.65
N LYS A 44 -0.56 31.36 5.06
CA LYS A 44 0.00 32.68 5.34
C LYS A 44 0.30 32.77 6.83
N LEU A 45 1.56 33.02 7.16
CA LEU A 45 2.01 33.22 8.53
C LEU A 45 2.28 34.70 8.77
N ASP A 46 1.77 35.21 9.87
CA ASP A 46 2.13 36.54 10.35
C ASP A 46 3.50 36.45 11.05
N PRO A 47 4.54 37.16 10.58
CA PRO A 47 5.85 37.16 11.21
C PRO A 47 5.82 37.58 12.68
N GLU A 48 4.87 38.43 13.09
CA GLU A 48 4.76 38.89 14.48
C GLU A 48 4.33 37.75 15.41
N VAL A 49 3.38 36.92 14.97
CA VAL A 49 2.90 35.73 15.72
C VAL A 49 4.02 34.69 15.85
N VAL A 50 4.83 34.51 14.82
CA VAL A 50 5.97 33.57 14.85
C VAL A 50 7.04 34.05 15.84
N ASN A 51 7.39 35.34 15.81
CA ASN A 51 8.44 35.90 16.67
C ASN A 51 8.04 36.01 18.15
N SER A 52 6.76 36.31 18.42
CA SER A 52 6.22 36.40 19.78
C SER A 52 5.90 35.03 20.39
N SER A 53 5.81 33.99 19.57
CA SER A 53 5.41 32.65 20.00
C SER A 53 6.48 31.97 20.90
N PRO A 54 6.09 31.40 22.05
CA PRO A 54 6.98 30.64 22.91
C PRO A 54 7.34 29.25 22.37
N LEU A 55 6.73 28.79 21.26
CA LEU A 55 6.85 27.42 20.76
C LEU A 55 8.27 27.00 20.36
N LEU A 56 9.12 27.95 19.96
CA LEU A 56 10.54 27.69 19.63
C LEU A 56 11.48 27.88 20.83
N GLN A 57 10.97 28.30 21.98
CA GLN A 57 11.79 28.52 23.17
C GLN A 57 12.15 27.18 23.83
N SER A 58 13.32 27.19 24.47
CA SER A 58 13.81 26.03 25.23
C SER A 58 12.87 25.72 26.39
N ASN A 59 12.37 24.49 26.44
CA ASN A 59 11.49 24.02 27.50
C ASN A 59 11.92 22.63 27.99
N LYS A 60 11.73 22.36 29.29
CA LYS A 60 12.21 21.11 29.92
C LYS A 60 11.58 19.86 29.31
N LEU A 61 10.29 19.93 28.98
CA LEU A 61 9.56 18.82 28.37
C LEU A 61 10.12 18.47 26.98
N GLY A 62 10.45 19.47 26.17
CA GLY A 62 11.04 19.32 24.85
C GLY A 62 12.39 18.62 24.92
N TRP A 63 13.24 18.99 25.88
CA TRP A 63 14.50 18.28 26.13
C TRP A 63 14.30 16.83 26.58
N GLN A 64 13.30 16.55 27.42
CA GLN A 64 12.96 15.19 27.82
C GLN A 64 12.46 14.37 26.63
N LEU A 65 11.56 14.91 25.82
CA LEU A 65 11.03 14.23 24.64
C LEU A 65 12.12 14.02 23.59
N LEU A 66 13.04 14.98 23.41
CA LEU A 66 14.18 14.86 22.51
C LEU A 66 15.09 13.69 22.90
N TYR A 67 15.21 13.37 24.19
CA TYR A 67 15.99 12.23 24.67
C TYR A 67 15.18 10.91 24.65
N ILE A 68 13.96 10.93 25.18
CA ILE A 68 13.13 9.73 25.37
C ILE A 68 12.67 9.16 24.02
N MET A 69 12.28 10.02 23.05
CA MET A 69 11.73 9.56 21.78
C MET A 69 12.74 8.77 20.94
N PRO A 70 13.98 9.24 20.69
CA PRO A 70 14.96 8.46 19.95
C PRO A 70 15.31 7.13 20.63
N VAL A 71 15.43 7.11 21.97
CA VAL A 71 15.68 5.88 22.72
C VAL A 71 14.50 4.92 22.55
N ALA A 72 13.27 5.38 22.79
CA ALA A 72 12.07 4.56 22.67
C ALA A 72 11.89 4.00 21.24
N ILE A 73 12.05 4.83 20.21
CA ILE A 73 11.94 4.43 18.81
C ILE A 73 13.04 3.43 18.44
N THR A 74 14.28 3.64 18.90
CA THR A 74 15.39 2.71 18.65
C THR A 74 15.10 1.34 19.25
N PHE A 75 14.70 1.29 20.52
CA PHE A 75 14.34 0.03 21.17
C PHE A 75 13.13 -0.64 20.50
N ALA A 76 12.09 0.11 20.16
CA ALA A 76 10.93 -0.42 19.43
C ALA A 76 11.33 -1.03 18.07
N ASN A 77 12.24 -0.38 17.35
CA ASN A 77 12.71 -0.83 16.04
C ASN A 77 13.69 -2.01 16.13
N LEU A 78 14.48 -2.13 17.21
CA LEU A 78 15.42 -3.24 17.41
C LEU A 78 14.72 -4.60 17.50
N PHE A 79 13.49 -4.65 18.02
CA PHE A 79 12.72 -5.89 18.11
C PHE A 79 11.86 -6.17 16.86
N HIS A 80 11.90 -5.29 15.85
CA HIS A 80 11.07 -5.43 14.66
C HIS A 80 11.71 -6.41 13.65
N GLN A 81 11.23 -7.65 13.61
CA GLN A 81 11.80 -8.72 12.77
C GLN A 81 11.91 -8.35 11.28
N GLY A 82 10.95 -7.58 10.73
CA GLY A 82 10.99 -7.13 9.34
C GLY A 82 12.23 -6.30 8.97
N TYR A 83 12.81 -5.54 9.90
CA TYR A 83 14.03 -4.76 9.63
C TYR A 83 15.28 -5.63 9.61
N TRP A 84 15.35 -6.64 10.48
CA TRP A 84 16.45 -7.60 10.48
C TRP A 84 16.49 -8.41 9.18
N GLN A 85 15.33 -8.82 8.64
CA GLN A 85 15.28 -9.51 7.34
C GLN A 85 15.83 -8.65 6.21
N ARG A 86 15.48 -7.36 6.17
CA ARG A 86 16.03 -6.42 5.18
C ARG A 86 17.53 -6.23 5.35
N ALA A 87 18.02 -6.15 6.59
CA ALA A 87 19.45 -6.05 6.88
C ALA A 87 20.23 -7.30 6.43
N PHE A 88 19.75 -8.50 6.77
CA PHE A 88 20.39 -9.77 6.42
C PHE A 88 20.26 -10.14 4.93
N SER A 89 19.27 -9.58 4.22
CA SER A 89 19.14 -9.73 2.76
C SER A 89 20.11 -8.85 1.97
N SER A 90 20.82 -7.93 2.64
CA SER A 90 21.75 -7.03 1.97
C SER A 90 23.00 -7.77 1.47
N LYS A 91 23.51 -7.38 0.30
CA LYS A 91 24.64 -8.06 -0.35
C LYS A 91 25.95 -7.95 0.45
N ASN A 92 26.14 -6.85 1.19
CA ASN A 92 27.36 -6.54 1.93
C ASN A 92 27.18 -5.30 2.83
N ASP A 93 27.95 -5.20 3.92
CA ASP A 93 27.85 -4.15 4.95
C ASP A 93 27.90 -2.73 4.39
N ARG A 94 28.73 -2.51 3.36
CA ARG A 94 28.80 -1.20 2.72
C ARG A 94 27.45 -0.82 2.11
N VAL A 95 26.76 -1.76 1.46
CA VAL A 95 25.42 -1.50 0.88
C VAL A 95 24.39 -1.29 1.97
N LEU A 96 24.46 -2.06 3.07
CA LEU A 96 23.59 -1.89 4.24
C LEU A 96 23.68 -0.47 4.81
N VAL A 97 24.90 0.00 5.10
CA VAL A 97 25.13 1.35 5.66
C VAL A 97 24.64 2.43 4.70
N HIS A 98 24.96 2.33 3.40
CA HIS A 98 24.47 3.30 2.43
C HIS A 98 22.94 3.30 2.34
N SER A 99 22.30 2.13 2.36
CA SER A 99 20.84 2.03 2.34
C SER A 99 20.19 2.65 3.58
N ALA A 100 20.80 2.47 4.76
CA ALA A 100 20.34 3.10 5.99
C ALA A 100 20.48 4.63 5.94
N ILE A 101 21.58 5.15 5.39
CA ILE A 101 21.78 6.59 5.19
C ILE A 101 20.76 7.16 4.21
N TYR A 102 20.57 6.54 3.04
CA TYR A 102 19.57 6.99 2.06
C TYR A 102 18.14 6.91 2.63
N GLY A 103 17.83 5.85 3.37
CA GLY A 103 16.55 5.72 4.06
C GLY A 103 16.33 6.82 5.10
N SER A 104 17.34 7.10 5.93
CA SER A 104 17.28 8.20 6.91
C SER A 104 17.14 9.57 6.25
N LEU A 105 17.79 9.78 5.10
CA LEU A 105 17.72 11.03 4.34
C LEU A 105 16.32 11.27 3.76
N LEU A 106 15.58 10.22 3.39
CA LEU A 106 14.19 10.32 2.94
C LEU A 106 13.20 10.40 4.12
N LEU A 107 13.48 9.69 5.20
CA LEU A 107 12.62 9.67 6.39
C LEU A 107 12.61 11.01 7.12
N PHE A 108 13.78 11.64 7.28
CA PHE A 108 13.92 12.91 7.99
C PHE A 108 12.99 14.02 7.46
N PRO A 109 13.01 14.40 6.16
CA PRO A 109 12.12 15.45 5.65
C PRO A 109 10.64 15.06 5.75
N THR A 110 10.31 13.77 5.62
CA THR A 110 8.93 13.28 5.78
C THR A 110 8.42 13.54 7.19
N LEU A 111 9.15 13.09 8.21
CA LEU A 111 8.79 13.29 9.61
C LEU A 111 8.85 14.75 10.02
N PHE A 112 9.85 15.49 9.54
CA PHE A 112 10.00 16.91 9.81
C PHE A 112 8.81 17.70 9.27
N LEU A 113 8.45 17.54 7.99
CA LEU A 113 7.35 18.28 7.39
C LEU A 113 6.02 17.94 8.07
N ILE A 114 5.73 16.66 8.29
CA ILE A 114 4.49 16.23 8.97
C ILE A 114 4.46 16.75 10.42
N GLY A 115 5.54 16.57 11.19
CA GLY A 115 5.59 17.03 12.58
C GLY A 115 5.53 18.55 12.73
N PHE A 116 6.16 19.28 11.81
CA PHE A 116 6.19 20.75 11.83
C PHE A 116 4.84 21.37 11.48
N THR A 117 3.95 20.65 10.78
CA THR A 117 2.59 21.14 10.49
C THR A 117 1.80 21.49 11.75
N GLY A 118 2.03 20.82 12.89
CA GLY A 118 1.34 21.17 14.15
C GLY A 118 1.75 22.54 14.69
N ILE A 119 3.03 22.91 14.55
CA ILE A 119 3.52 24.25 14.90
C ILE A 119 2.97 25.29 13.92
N ILE A 120 2.98 24.97 12.63
CA ILE A 120 2.39 25.83 11.59
C ILE A 120 0.89 26.05 11.86
N ALA A 121 0.15 25.01 12.29
CA ALA A 121 -1.27 25.11 12.62
C ALA A 121 -1.54 26.12 13.75
N ALA A 122 -0.67 26.15 14.76
CA ALA A 122 -0.72 27.11 15.85
C ALA A 122 -0.40 28.53 15.37
N TRP A 123 0.64 28.72 14.56
CA TRP A 123 0.99 30.05 14.01
C TRP A 123 -0.01 30.58 12.98
N ALA A 124 -0.66 29.69 12.23
CA ALA A 124 -1.72 30.04 11.30
C ALA A 124 -3.05 30.38 12.01
N GLY A 125 -3.13 30.22 13.34
CA GLY A 125 -4.34 30.46 14.13
C GLY A 125 -5.45 29.43 13.91
N THR A 126 -5.15 28.29 13.27
CA THR A 126 -6.13 27.21 13.02
C THR A 126 -6.31 26.28 14.22
N TRP A 127 -5.32 26.23 15.10
CA TRP A 127 -5.32 25.48 16.36
C TRP A 127 -5.15 26.47 17.52
N PRO A 128 -5.89 26.34 18.65
CA PRO A 128 -6.80 25.25 19.05
C PRO A 128 -8.21 25.31 18.43
N GLY A 129 -8.41 26.11 17.38
CA GLY A 129 -9.71 26.25 16.71
C GLY A 129 -10.50 27.46 17.22
N PRO A 130 -11.62 27.79 16.55
CA PRO A 130 -12.37 29.02 16.82
C PRO A 130 -13.29 28.94 18.06
N ASP A 131 -13.59 27.73 18.56
CA ASP A 131 -14.44 27.51 19.73
C ASP A 131 -13.59 27.35 21.00
N PRO A 132 -13.63 28.29 21.96
CA PRO A 132 -12.90 28.19 23.22
C PRO A 132 -13.46 27.13 24.18
N GLU A 133 -14.73 26.73 24.04
CA GLU A 133 -15.36 25.74 24.92
C GLU A 133 -14.99 24.30 24.54
N ASN A 134 -14.69 24.07 23.25
CA ASN A 134 -14.29 22.77 22.71
C ASN A 134 -13.02 22.89 21.86
N PRO A 135 -11.84 23.09 22.48
CA PRO A 135 -10.59 23.21 21.75
C PRO A 135 -10.25 21.92 21.01
N VAL A 136 -9.70 22.07 19.81
CA VAL A 136 -9.16 20.96 19.01
C VAL A 136 -7.97 20.34 19.74
N GLU A 137 -8.02 19.02 19.94
CA GLU A 137 -6.93 18.28 20.58
C GLU A 137 -5.60 18.44 19.81
N PRO A 138 -4.43 18.49 20.49
CA PRO A 138 -3.15 18.74 19.83
C PRO A 138 -2.82 17.80 18.67
N PHE A 139 -3.21 16.52 18.76
CA PHE A 139 -2.97 15.55 17.68
C PHE A 139 -3.81 15.81 16.42
N MET A 140 -4.87 16.61 16.52
CA MET A 140 -5.73 17.01 15.40
C MET A 140 -5.30 18.33 14.74
N SER A 141 -4.24 18.98 15.24
CA SER A 141 -3.70 20.25 14.69
C SER A 141 -3.34 20.17 13.20
N PHE A 142 -2.87 19.02 12.72
CA PHE A 142 -2.66 18.80 11.28
C PHE A 142 -3.97 18.94 10.49
N PHE A 143 -5.06 18.35 11.00
CA PHE A 143 -6.35 18.37 10.32
C PHE A 143 -7.00 19.75 10.34
N SER A 144 -6.78 20.57 11.38
CA SER A 144 -7.24 21.96 11.37
C SER A 144 -6.55 22.76 10.26
N LEU A 145 -5.22 22.61 10.11
CA LEU A 145 -4.46 23.25 9.04
C LEU A 145 -4.82 22.72 7.66
N TYR A 146 -5.07 21.40 7.54
CA TYR A 146 -5.50 20.73 6.31
C TYR A 146 -6.75 21.36 5.69
N THR A 147 -7.69 21.87 6.50
CA THR A 147 -8.91 22.52 5.99
C THR A 147 -8.66 23.78 5.17
N LEU A 148 -7.51 24.44 5.37
CA LEU A 148 -7.13 25.64 4.63
C LEU A 148 -6.62 25.33 3.22
N LEU A 149 -6.24 24.08 2.94
CA LEU A 149 -5.59 23.72 1.68
C LEU A 149 -6.61 23.70 0.52
N PRO A 150 -6.19 24.10 -0.69
CA PRO A 150 -7.02 23.97 -1.87
C PRO A 150 -7.29 22.48 -2.18
N ASP A 151 -8.45 22.20 -2.79
CA ASP A 151 -8.96 20.84 -2.98
C ASP A 151 -7.98 19.89 -3.69
N TRP A 152 -7.22 20.41 -4.65
CA TRP A 152 -6.23 19.61 -5.38
C TRP A 152 -5.04 19.20 -4.50
N VAL A 153 -4.55 20.06 -3.60
CA VAL A 153 -3.48 19.70 -2.65
C VAL A 153 -4.03 18.74 -1.59
N LYS A 154 -5.26 18.96 -1.12
CA LYS A 154 -5.95 18.06 -0.19
C LYS A 154 -6.00 16.62 -0.72
N GLY A 155 -6.23 16.45 -2.02
CA GLY A 155 -6.17 15.14 -2.69
C GLY A 155 -4.78 14.50 -2.58
N PHE A 156 -3.72 15.22 -2.94
CA PHE A 156 -2.35 14.70 -2.84
C PHE A 156 -1.94 14.34 -1.40
N VAL A 157 -2.34 15.13 -0.42
CA VAL A 157 -2.07 14.88 0.99
C VAL A 157 -2.78 13.60 1.48
N ILE A 158 -4.02 13.35 1.06
CA ILE A 158 -4.71 12.09 1.38
C ILE A 158 -3.99 10.90 0.74
N VAL A 159 -3.62 11.00 -0.54
CA VAL A 159 -2.89 9.92 -1.24
C VAL A 159 -1.54 9.64 -0.55
N LEU A 160 -0.82 10.69 -0.14
CA LEU A 160 0.40 10.58 0.64
C LEU A 160 0.17 9.84 1.96
N ALA A 161 -0.84 10.24 2.74
CA ALA A 161 -1.16 9.62 4.02
C ALA A 161 -1.51 8.14 3.86
N VAL A 162 -2.35 7.79 2.88
CA VAL A 162 -2.72 6.40 2.60
C VAL A 162 -1.51 5.58 2.14
N SER A 163 -0.64 6.15 1.30
CA SER A 163 0.57 5.47 0.82
C SER A 163 1.56 5.18 1.95
N LEU A 164 1.76 6.14 2.86
CA LEU A 164 2.57 5.97 4.06
C LEU A 164 1.99 4.92 5.01
N SER A 165 0.66 4.92 5.22
CA SER A 165 -0.02 3.90 6.00
C SER A 165 0.12 2.52 5.39
N CYS A 166 -0.07 2.37 4.08
CA CYS A 166 0.08 1.10 3.36
C CYS A 166 1.49 0.54 3.56
N SER A 167 2.54 1.33 3.32
CA SER A 167 3.93 0.90 3.48
C SER A 167 4.26 0.45 4.92
N ALA A 168 3.71 1.16 5.92
CA ALA A 168 3.85 0.79 7.32
C ALA A 168 3.13 -0.55 7.62
N TYR A 169 1.89 -0.70 7.16
CA TYR A 169 1.13 -1.94 7.34
C TYR A 169 1.76 -3.14 6.61
N ASP A 170 2.29 -2.95 5.40
CA ASP A 170 2.97 -4.01 4.65
C ASP A 170 4.21 -4.52 5.40
N THR A 171 4.97 -3.59 6.00
CA THR A 171 6.13 -3.93 6.82
C THR A 171 5.71 -4.66 8.12
N LEU A 172 4.62 -4.24 8.76
CA LEU A 172 4.07 -4.93 9.94
C LEU A 172 3.54 -6.33 9.60
N GLN A 173 2.80 -6.45 8.50
CA GLN A 173 2.20 -7.70 8.05
C GLN A 173 3.28 -8.71 7.66
N SER A 174 4.29 -8.31 6.87
CA SER A 174 5.40 -9.19 6.51
C SER A 174 6.20 -9.64 7.75
N ALA A 175 6.39 -8.77 8.74
CA ALA A 175 7.00 -9.16 10.01
C ALA A 175 6.17 -10.23 10.73
N MET A 176 4.87 -10.00 10.93
CA MET A 176 3.96 -10.96 11.58
C MET A 176 3.92 -12.32 10.86
N VAL A 177 3.77 -12.30 9.53
CA VAL A 177 3.72 -13.52 8.72
C VAL A 177 5.02 -14.30 8.84
N SER A 178 6.16 -13.61 8.87
CA SER A 178 7.46 -14.27 8.97
C SER A 178 7.71 -14.93 10.32
N THR A 179 7.26 -14.34 11.43
CA THR A 179 7.33 -14.96 12.76
C THR A 179 6.49 -16.24 12.80
N ILE A 180 5.24 -16.15 12.33
CA ILE A 180 4.32 -17.30 12.29
C ILE A 180 4.86 -18.40 11.37
N ALA A 181 5.42 -18.03 10.21
CA ALA A 181 5.99 -18.98 9.26
C ALA A 181 7.22 -19.69 9.83
N TYR A 182 8.08 -19.01 10.57
CA TYR A 182 9.24 -19.61 11.22
C TYR A 182 8.82 -20.63 12.29
N GLU A 183 7.89 -20.26 13.18
CA GLU A 183 7.36 -21.17 14.20
C GLU A 183 6.61 -22.35 13.58
N GLY A 184 5.76 -22.08 12.59
CA GLY A 184 5.03 -23.12 11.86
C GLY A 184 5.95 -24.07 11.10
N ALA A 185 7.03 -23.56 10.49
CA ALA A 185 8.03 -24.39 9.81
C ALA A 185 8.80 -25.27 10.80
N GLN A 186 9.14 -24.78 12.00
CA GLN A 186 9.78 -25.59 13.04
C GLN A 186 8.88 -26.73 13.53
N LEU A 187 7.56 -26.50 13.59
CA LEU A 187 6.57 -27.54 13.89
C LEU A 187 6.45 -28.57 12.76
N LEU A 188 6.54 -28.13 11.50
CA LEU A 188 6.33 -28.97 10.32
C LEU A 188 7.58 -29.77 9.93
N ILE A 189 8.79 -29.21 10.12
CA ILE A 189 10.09 -29.82 9.81
C ILE A 189 10.51 -30.85 10.88
N LEU A 190 9.70 -31.10 11.92
CA LEU A 190 10.00 -32.06 12.99
C LEU A 190 11.32 -31.79 13.74
N SER A 191 11.90 -30.58 13.61
CA SER A 191 13.20 -30.24 14.20
C SER A 191 13.17 -30.13 15.73
N ASN A 192 11.97 -29.96 16.33
CA ASN A 192 11.77 -30.01 17.79
C ASN A 192 11.18 -31.33 18.29
N GLY A 193 11.05 -32.35 17.42
CA GLY A 193 10.34 -33.58 17.74
C GLY A 193 8.84 -33.33 17.96
N LEU A 194 8.03 -34.37 17.82
CA LEU A 194 6.66 -34.33 18.32
C LEU A 194 6.77 -33.93 19.80
N TYR A 195 6.15 -32.83 20.24
CA TYR A 195 5.89 -32.64 21.66
C TYR A 195 5.05 -33.84 22.07
N THR A 196 5.69 -34.91 22.54
CA THR A 196 5.05 -36.21 22.75
C THR A 196 3.99 -36.17 23.84
N ASP A 197 3.92 -35.07 24.59
CA ASP A 197 2.93 -34.82 25.63
C ASP A 197 1.98 -33.64 25.34
N ASP A 198 2.17 -32.88 24.26
CA ASP A 198 1.45 -31.61 24.05
C ASP A 198 0.65 -31.58 22.73
N TYR A 199 -0.66 -31.85 22.84
CA TYR A 199 -1.63 -31.79 21.74
C TYR A 199 -1.77 -30.40 21.10
N SER A 200 -1.12 -29.38 21.67
CA SER A 200 -1.18 -27.98 21.23
C SER A 200 -0.74 -27.77 19.79
N VAL A 201 0.24 -28.53 19.29
CA VAL A 201 0.75 -28.41 17.91
C VAL A 201 -0.24 -28.96 16.88
N LEU A 202 -0.79 -30.14 17.17
CA LEU A 202 -1.81 -30.78 16.34
C LEU A 202 -3.13 -29.98 16.41
N GLY A 203 -3.43 -29.45 17.60
CA GLY A 203 -4.49 -28.47 17.83
C GLY A 203 -4.33 -27.22 16.98
N ALA A 204 -3.15 -26.59 16.95
CA ALA A 204 -2.88 -25.41 16.12
C ALA A 204 -3.05 -25.69 14.62
N PHE A 205 -2.67 -26.88 14.14
CA PHE A 205 -2.82 -27.26 12.73
C PHE A 205 -4.29 -27.49 12.31
N ILE A 206 -5.15 -27.91 13.23
CA ILE A 206 -6.61 -28.06 13.01
C ILE A 206 -7.34 -26.73 13.26
N VAL A 207 -6.93 -25.98 14.28
CA VAL A 207 -7.53 -24.71 14.68
C VAL A 207 -7.18 -23.59 13.72
N ALA A 208 -6.03 -23.58 13.05
CA ALA A 208 -5.68 -22.50 12.13
C ALA A 208 -6.62 -22.41 10.90
N PRO A 209 -6.95 -23.51 10.17
CA PRO A 209 -7.93 -23.47 9.09
C PRO A 209 -9.36 -23.15 9.59
N ILE A 210 -9.79 -23.78 10.69
CA ILE A 210 -11.16 -23.60 11.21
C ILE A 210 -11.31 -22.19 11.80
N GLY A 211 -10.33 -21.74 12.56
CA GLY A 211 -10.27 -20.42 13.16
C GLY A 211 -10.21 -19.31 12.12
N SER A 212 -9.46 -19.48 11.02
CA SER A 212 -9.44 -18.48 9.93
C SER A 212 -10.79 -18.36 9.22
N ILE A 213 -11.52 -19.46 9.00
CA ILE A 213 -12.88 -19.45 8.46
C ILE A 213 -13.82 -18.70 9.41
N VAL A 214 -13.82 -19.07 10.71
CA VAL A 214 -14.67 -18.44 11.73
C VAL A 214 -14.38 -16.94 11.84
N PHE A 215 -13.10 -16.57 11.88
CA PHE A 215 -12.68 -15.16 11.97
C PHE A 215 -13.07 -14.37 10.72
N THR A 216 -13.02 -14.98 9.54
CA THR A 216 -13.46 -14.35 8.28
C THR A 216 -14.95 -14.04 8.30
N PHE A 217 -15.79 -15.00 8.72
CA PHE A 217 -17.22 -14.76 8.87
C PHE A 217 -17.54 -13.74 9.96
N LEU A 218 -16.81 -13.77 11.07
CA LEU A 218 -16.94 -12.80 12.15
C LEU A 218 -16.60 -11.38 11.67
N ALA A 219 -15.45 -11.20 11.00
CA ALA A 219 -15.02 -9.92 10.46
C ALA A 219 -15.99 -9.39 9.39
N PHE A 220 -16.53 -10.27 8.55
CA PHE A 220 -17.58 -9.93 7.59
C PHE A 220 -18.87 -9.48 8.30
N GLY A 221 -19.30 -10.18 9.34
CA GLY A 221 -20.46 -9.82 10.16
C GLY A 221 -20.29 -8.47 10.86
N VAL A 222 -19.13 -8.23 11.49
CA VAL A 222 -18.81 -6.93 12.10
C VAL A 222 -18.81 -5.82 11.06
N ARG A 223 -18.26 -6.06 9.87
CA ARG A 223 -18.27 -5.09 8.77
C ARG A 223 -19.70 -4.74 8.34
N LEU A 224 -20.59 -5.73 8.21
CA LEU A 224 -22.00 -5.49 7.94
C LEU A 224 -22.69 -4.73 9.08
N PHE A 225 -22.37 -5.05 10.33
CA PHE A 225 -22.95 -4.41 11.50
C PHE A 225 -22.52 -2.95 11.64
N VAL A 226 -21.25 -2.63 11.39
CA VAL A 226 -20.75 -1.24 11.34
C VAL A 226 -21.43 -0.47 10.22
N MET A 227 -21.56 -1.06 9.02
CA MET A 227 -22.28 -0.44 7.91
C MET A 227 -23.76 -0.21 8.24
N PHE A 228 -24.40 -1.14 8.96
CA PHE A 228 -25.77 -1.00 9.43
C PHE A 228 -25.93 0.13 10.46
N ILE A 229 -25.02 0.24 11.43
CA ILE A 229 -25.03 1.36 12.41
C ILE A 229 -24.79 2.70 11.71
N LEU A 230 -23.83 2.77 10.79
CA LEU A 230 -23.56 3.98 10.01
C LEU A 230 -24.75 4.37 9.13
N ALA A 231 -25.42 3.40 8.48
CA ALA A 231 -26.63 3.62 7.69
C ALA A 231 -27.78 4.14 8.56
N LYS A 232 -27.98 3.55 9.74
CA LYS A 232 -29.00 3.97 10.71
C LYS A 232 -28.72 5.35 11.31
N GLY A 233 -27.44 5.71 11.46
CA GLY A 233 -27.01 7.05 11.92
C GLY A 233 -27.14 8.14 10.86
N GLN A 234 -27.11 7.80 9.56
CA GLN A 234 -27.19 8.75 8.44
C GLN A 234 -28.58 8.83 7.78
N GLY A 235 -29.59 8.10 8.28
CA GLY A 235 -30.95 8.14 7.76
C GLY A 235 -31.09 7.59 6.33
N ARG A 236 -30.14 6.78 5.86
CA ARG A 236 -30.22 6.08 4.57
C ARG A 236 -30.64 4.63 4.79
N GLU A 237 -31.53 4.11 3.96
CA GLU A 237 -31.99 2.72 4.04
C GLU A 237 -30.81 1.75 3.88
N PHE A 238 -30.77 0.71 4.73
CA PHE A 238 -29.77 -0.35 4.61
C PHE A 238 -30.06 -1.19 3.37
N GLU A 239 -29.36 -0.89 2.28
CA GLU A 239 -29.37 -1.71 1.08
C GLU A 239 -28.24 -2.74 1.16
N PHE A 240 -28.57 -4.04 1.09
CA PHE A 240 -27.57 -5.08 0.90
C PHE A 240 -26.71 -4.71 -0.32
N PRO A 241 -25.38 -4.94 -0.30
CA PRO A 241 -24.56 -4.82 -1.50
C PRO A 241 -25.10 -5.83 -2.52
N LYS A 242 -26.00 -5.38 -3.39
CA LYS A 242 -26.32 -6.11 -4.61
C LYS A 242 -25.01 -6.20 -5.38
N PRO A 243 -24.69 -7.33 -6.02
CA PRO A 243 -23.68 -7.32 -7.06
C PRO A 243 -24.02 -6.14 -7.96
N GLN A 244 -23.10 -5.17 -8.07
CA GLN A 244 -23.26 -4.11 -9.07
C GLN A 244 -23.58 -4.84 -10.36
N PRO A 245 -24.66 -4.49 -11.08
CA PRO A 245 -24.80 -4.95 -12.44
C PRO A 245 -23.46 -4.62 -13.09
N LYS A 246 -22.76 -5.63 -13.64
CA LYS A 246 -21.71 -5.35 -14.61
C LYS A 246 -22.31 -4.26 -15.49
N ALA A 247 -21.64 -3.11 -15.58
CA ALA A 247 -22.06 -2.04 -16.47
C ALA A 247 -22.51 -2.72 -17.76
N GLU A 248 -23.80 -2.61 -18.06
CA GLU A 248 -24.37 -3.27 -19.22
C GLU A 248 -23.51 -2.78 -20.39
N PRO A 249 -22.83 -3.68 -21.12
CA PRO A 249 -22.01 -3.26 -22.23
C PRO A 249 -22.92 -2.46 -23.15
N ASP A 250 -22.51 -1.22 -23.40
CA ASP A 250 -23.20 -0.34 -24.33
C ASP A 250 -23.39 -1.11 -25.64
N SER A 251 -24.63 -1.51 -25.91
CA SER A 251 -25.02 -2.39 -27.02
C SER A 251 -24.78 -1.78 -28.41
N THR A 252 -24.15 -0.60 -28.48
CA THR A 252 -23.69 0.01 -29.72
C THR A 252 -22.23 -0.26 -30.08
N ILE A 253 -21.40 -0.84 -29.19
CA ILE A 253 -19.98 -1.13 -29.51
C ILE A 253 -19.78 -2.59 -29.96
N ASP A 254 -20.59 -3.53 -29.49
CA ASP A 254 -20.38 -4.98 -29.69
C ASP A 254 -20.90 -5.55 -31.02
N LYS A 255 -21.52 -4.72 -31.89
CA LYS A 255 -21.95 -5.17 -33.24
C LYS A 255 -20.93 -4.89 -34.35
N SER A 256 -19.95 -4.02 -34.12
CA SER A 256 -18.93 -3.71 -35.12
C SER A 256 -17.72 -4.65 -35.05
N GLU A 257 -17.36 -5.21 -33.88
CA GLU A 257 -16.17 -6.04 -33.72
C GLU A 257 -16.44 -7.53 -34.06
N ASP A 258 -17.60 -8.06 -33.67
CA ASP A 258 -17.94 -9.48 -33.91
C ASP A 258 -18.12 -9.82 -35.40
N THR A 259 -18.56 -8.85 -36.21
CA THR A 259 -18.68 -9.03 -37.67
C THR A 259 -17.30 -8.97 -38.37
N SER A 260 -16.35 -8.20 -37.85
CA SER A 260 -15.01 -8.08 -38.45
C SER A 260 -14.13 -9.30 -38.19
N GLU A 261 -14.12 -9.86 -36.97
CA GLU A 261 -13.27 -11.00 -36.63
C GLU A 261 -13.74 -12.32 -37.28
N GLU A 262 -15.04 -12.50 -37.50
CA GLU A 262 -15.56 -13.70 -38.16
C GLU A 262 -15.25 -13.69 -39.67
N THR A 263 -15.31 -12.51 -40.33
CA THR A 263 -14.84 -12.37 -41.72
C THR A 263 -13.31 -12.46 -41.86
N GLU A 264 -12.54 -11.92 -40.93
CA GLU A 264 -11.06 -11.96 -41.00
C GLU A 264 -10.52 -13.38 -40.75
N ASN A 265 -11.13 -14.14 -39.84
CA ASN A 265 -10.76 -15.54 -39.57
C ASN A 265 -11.19 -16.52 -40.69
N ALA A 266 -12.30 -16.24 -41.37
CA ALA A 266 -12.73 -17.03 -42.53
C ALA A 266 -11.81 -16.80 -43.75
N VAL A 267 -11.49 -15.53 -44.04
CA VAL A 267 -10.59 -15.16 -45.15
C VAL A 267 -9.16 -15.65 -44.91
N THR A 268 -8.67 -15.59 -43.66
CA THR A 268 -7.33 -16.07 -43.32
C THR A 268 -7.22 -17.60 -43.43
N LYS A 269 -8.26 -18.35 -43.03
CA LYS A 269 -8.26 -19.82 -43.16
C LYS A 269 -8.29 -20.31 -44.61
N ASP A 270 -9.03 -19.63 -45.48
CA ASP A 270 -9.10 -20.00 -46.91
C ASP A 270 -7.83 -19.58 -47.67
N THR A 271 -7.21 -18.46 -47.30
CA THR A 271 -5.93 -18.02 -47.87
C THR A 271 -4.80 -18.97 -47.46
N VAL A 272 -4.75 -19.39 -46.18
CA VAL A 272 -3.73 -20.34 -45.68
C VAL A 272 -3.90 -21.73 -46.28
N LYS A 273 -5.14 -22.21 -46.48
CA LYS A 273 -5.39 -23.49 -47.17
C LYS A 273 -4.99 -23.45 -48.65
N THR A 274 -5.25 -22.34 -49.34
CA THR A 274 -4.91 -22.19 -50.76
C THR A 274 -3.38 -22.08 -50.96
N VAL A 275 -2.69 -21.38 -50.06
CA VAL A 275 -1.22 -21.30 -50.08
C VAL A 275 -0.60 -22.66 -49.73
N ALA A 276 -1.06 -23.36 -48.70
CA ALA A 276 -0.55 -24.69 -48.34
C ALA A 276 -0.68 -25.71 -49.48
N LYS A 277 -1.82 -25.70 -50.20
CA LYS A 277 -2.06 -26.59 -51.36
C LYS A 277 -1.17 -26.25 -52.56
N ASN A 278 -0.83 -24.97 -52.74
CA ASN A 278 0.06 -24.54 -53.82
C ASN A 278 1.54 -24.81 -53.51
N THR A 279 1.95 -24.73 -52.24
CA THR A 279 3.33 -25.08 -51.81
C THR A 279 3.58 -26.59 -51.87
N GLU A 280 2.57 -27.41 -51.58
CA GLU A 280 2.64 -28.88 -51.71
C GLU A 280 2.73 -29.30 -53.19
N ASN A 281 1.97 -28.64 -54.09
CA ASN A 281 2.05 -28.89 -55.53
C ASN A 281 3.33 -28.35 -56.20
N ALA A 282 4.00 -27.36 -55.60
CA ALA A 282 5.30 -26.86 -56.06
C ALA A 282 6.44 -27.83 -55.68
N ASN A 283 6.42 -28.38 -54.45
CA ASN A 283 7.43 -29.34 -54.00
C ASN A 283 7.35 -30.71 -54.71
N ILE A 284 6.18 -31.09 -55.25
CA ILE A 284 6.04 -32.35 -56.02
C ILE A 284 6.58 -32.19 -57.46
N LYS A 285 6.66 -30.96 -57.99
CA LYS A 285 7.28 -30.73 -59.32
C LYS A 285 8.80 -30.69 -59.28
N ASP A 286 9.41 -30.24 -58.19
CA ASP A 286 10.88 -30.17 -58.06
C ASP A 286 11.51 -31.52 -57.66
N SER A 287 10.73 -32.49 -57.18
CA SER A 287 11.23 -33.84 -56.87
C SER A 287 11.29 -34.79 -58.08
N TYR A 288 10.81 -34.38 -59.26
CA TYR A 288 10.83 -35.19 -60.49
C TYR A 288 11.84 -34.71 -61.55
N SER A 289 12.64 -33.67 -61.26
CA SER A 289 13.71 -33.18 -62.16
C SER A 289 15.14 -33.47 -61.67
N MET A 290 15.32 -34.46 -60.78
CA MET A 290 16.64 -34.94 -60.31
C MET A 290 16.82 -36.45 -60.58
N THR A 291 16.26 -36.94 -61.69
CA THR A 291 16.65 -38.19 -62.32
C THR A 291 16.54 -38.05 -63.84
N GLU A 292 17.47 -37.29 -64.42
CA GLU A 292 18.14 -37.55 -65.71
C GLU A 292 19.54 -36.95 -65.66
#